data_AF-A0A6B3FK21-F1
#
_entry.id   AF-A0A6B3FK21-F1
#
_cell.length_a   1.000
_cell.length_b   1.000
_cell.length_c   1.000
_cell.angle_alpha   90.00
_cell.angle_beta   90.00
_cell.angle_gamma   90.00
#
_symmetry.space_group_name_H-M   'P 1'
#
loop_
_entity.id
_entity.type
_entity.pdbx_description
1 polymer ?
#
loop_
_entity_poly.entity_id
_entity_poly.type
_entity_poly.pdbx_seq_one_letter_code
_entity_poly.pdbx_strand_id
1 'polypeptide(L)'
;HMTPSFLPWHRRFLLEFERDLRKIDARVTVPYWDWTKDRTAKAALWRDDFLGGNGRASDQQVTTGAFAHAHGDWTLTESTDDRPYLRRAFGRPQDPMDL
;
A
#
# COMPACT_ATOMS: atom_id res chain seq x y z
N HIS A 1 -18.29 3.30 -2.18
CA HIS A 1 -17.82 2.90 -3.52
C HIS A 1 -19.01 2.74 -4.46
N MET A 2 -18.80 2.69 -5.79
CA MET A 2 -19.86 2.48 -6.80
C MET A 2 -21.02 3.50 -6.77
N THR A 3 -20.75 4.71 -6.31
CA THR A 3 -21.71 5.81 -6.24
C THR A 3 -21.04 7.12 -6.65
N PRO A 4 -21.81 8.18 -7.01
CA PRO A 4 -21.23 9.49 -7.35
C PRO A 4 -20.36 10.09 -6.24
N SER A 5 -20.63 9.73 -4.99
CA SER A 5 -19.86 10.18 -3.83
C SER A 5 -18.48 9.55 -3.72
N PHE A 6 -18.08 8.66 -4.64
CA PHE A 6 -16.77 7.99 -4.62
C PHE A 6 -15.61 8.99 -4.50
N LEU A 7 -15.51 9.96 -5.39
CA LEU A 7 -14.42 10.94 -5.39
C LEU A 7 -14.44 11.86 -4.16
N PRO A 8 -15.54 12.53 -3.79
CA PRO A 8 -15.54 13.41 -2.63
C PRO A 8 -15.32 12.66 -1.31
N TRP A 9 -15.81 11.42 -1.19
CA TRP A 9 -15.58 10.60 0.01
C TRP A 9 -14.09 10.28 0.19
N HIS A 10 -13.40 9.80 -0.86
CA HIS A 10 -11.97 9.50 -0.78
C HIS A 10 -11.13 10.76 -0.55
N ARG A 11 -11.50 11.89 -1.16
CA ARG A 11 -10.84 13.17 -0.87
C ARG A 11 -10.95 13.54 0.60
N ARG A 12 -12.14 13.38 1.21
CA ARG A 12 -12.31 13.66 2.63
C ARG A 12 -11.49 12.71 3.51
N PHE A 13 -11.49 11.42 3.18
CA PHE A 13 -10.68 10.41 3.87
C PHE A 13 -9.19 10.78 3.86
N LEU A 14 -8.62 11.11 2.68
CA LEU A 14 -7.21 11.50 2.58
C LEU A 14 -6.90 12.81 3.32
N LEU A 15 -7.82 13.77 3.34
CA LEU A 15 -7.65 15.00 4.10
C LEU A 15 -7.61 14.75 5.62
N GLU A 16 -8.43 13.83 6.12
CA GLU A 16 -8.40 13.46 7.54
C GLU A 16 -7.12 12.69 7.88
N PHE A 17 -6.73 11.75 7.03
CA PHE A 17 -5.47 11.02 7.18
C PHE A 17 -4.24 11.94 7.18
N GLU A 18 -4.14 12.89 6.23
CA GLU A 18 -3.04 13.87 6.21
C GLU A 18 -3.04 14.75 7.45
N ARG A 19 -4.21 15.20 7.92
CA ARG A 19 -4.33 15.99 9.16
C ARG A 19 -3.79 15.22 10.35
N ASP A 20 -4.04 13.92 10.44
CA ASP A 20 -3.52 13.09 11.54
C ASP A 20 -2.01 12.89 11.45
N LEU A 21 -1.45 12.66 10.25
CA LEU A 21 0.00 12.62 10.05
C LEU A 21 0.68 13.93 10.48
N ARG A 22 0.06 15.07 10.15
CA ARG A 22 0.60 16.40 10.48
C ARG A 22 0.55 16.75 11.96
N LYS A 23 -0.23 16.03 12.77
CA LYS A 23 -0.15 16.14 14.23
C LYS A 23 1.14 15.54 14.78
N ILE A 24 1.77 14.61 14.07
CA ILE A 24 3.04 13.97 14.43
C ILE A 24 4.22 14.78 13.86
N ASP A 25 4.20 15.09 12.56
CA ASP A 25 5.16 15.99 11.92
C ASP A 25 4.45 16.91 10.92
N ALA A 26 4.41 18.20 11.23
CA ALA A 26 3.67 19.21 10.45
C ALA A 26 4.18 19.40 9.02
N ARG A 27 5.37 18.87 8.68
CA ARG A 27 5.98 18.93 7.34
C ARG A 27 5.55 17.79 6.42
N VAL A 28 4.98 16.72 6.98
CA VAL A 28 4.54 15.55 6.20
C VAL A 28 3.27 15.89 5.42
N THR A 29 3.23 15.47 4.16
CA THR A 29 2.04 15.46 3.30
C THR A 29 1.83 14.06 2.75
N VAL A 30 0.63 13.77 2.26
CA VAL A 30 0.35 12.49 1.60
C VAL A 30 0.86 12.55 0.15
N PRO A 31 1.89 11.76 -0.23
CA PRO A 31 2.36 11.72 -1.60
C PRO A 31 1.35 11.00 -2.49
N TYR A 32 1.39 11.28 -3.80
CA TYR A 32 0.64 10.52 -4.80
C TYR A 32 1.59 9.60 -5.58
N TRP A 33 1.06 8.47 -6.01
CA TRP A 33 1.74 7.56 -6.93
C TRP A 33 1.20 7.77 -8.35
N ASP A 34 2.04 8.29 -9.25
CA ASP A 34 1.75 8.33 -10.69
C ASP A 34 2.02 6.96 -11.31
N TRP A 35 1.08 6.04 -11.12
CA TRP A 35 1.15 4.67 -11.64
C TRP A 35 1.17 4.59 -13.16
N THR A 36 0.86 5.67 -13.88
CA THR A 36 1.00 5.72 -15.34
C THR A 36 2.47 5.78 -15.78
N LYS A 37 3.35 6.31 -14.92
CA LYS A 37 4.81 6.37 -15.12
C LYS A 37 5.52 5.27 -14.37
N ASP A 38 5.28 5.16 -13.06
CA ASP A 38 5.90 4.19 -12.17
C ASP A 38 5.11 2.89 -12.15
N ARG A 39 5.13 2.17 -13.28
CA ARG A 39 4.26 1.00 -13.54
C ARG A 39 4.92 -0.37 -13.29
N THR A 40 6.14 -0.41 -12.76
CA THR A 40 6.89 -1.66 -12.59
C THR A 40 7.22 -1.93 -11.13
N ALA A 41 7.48 -3.21 -10.82
CA ALA A 41 7.95 -3.63 -9.50
C ALA A 41 9.33 -3.06 -9.12
N LYS A 42 10.04 -2.44 -10.07
CA LYS A 42 11.34 -1.78 -9.85
C LYS A 42 11.22 -0.29 -9.52
N ALA A 43 10.01 0.28 -9.49
CA ALA A 43 9.82 1.68 -9.16
C ALA A 43 10.34 2.00 -7.75
N ALA A 44 10.85 3.22 -7.56
CA ALA A 44 11.41 3.67 -6.27
C ALA A 44 10.41 3.56 -5.12
N LEU A 45 9.12 3.61 -5.42
CA LEU A 45 8.01 3.37 -4.50
C LEU A 45 8.15 2.06 -3.70
N TRP A 46 8.69 1.02 -4.33
CA TRP A 46 8.76 -0.34 -3.77
C TRP A 46 10.10 -0.68 -3.12
N ARG A 47 10.98 0.32 -2.95
CA ARG A 47 12.24 0.14 -2.21
C ARG A 47 11.97 -0.04 -0.72
N ASP A 48 12.94 -0.66 -0.04
CA ASP A 48 12.85 -1.00 1.38
C ASP A 48 12.84 0.24 2.28
N ASP A 49 13.37 1.38 1.81
CA ASP A 49 13.31 2.68 2.49
C ASP A 49 11.97 3.42 2.27
N PHE A 50 11.00 2.79 1.58
CA PHE A 50 9.66 3.33 1.40
C PHE A 50 8.58 2.27 1.65
N LEU A 51 7.79 1.84 0.64
CA LEU A 51 6.66 0.92 0.86
C LEU A 51 7.05 -0.55 0.98
N GLY A 52 8.30 -0.92 0.68
CA GLY A 52 8.73 -2.31 0.56
C GLY A 52 8.23 -2.99 -0.72
N GLY A 53 8.80 -4.15 -1.02
CA GLY A 53 8.60 -4.84 -2.29
C GLY A 53 7.30 -5.64 -2.42
N ASN A 54 7.31 -6.54 -3.42
CA ASN A 54 6.25 -7.52 -3.64
C ASN A 54 6.27 -8.61 -2.55
N GLY A 55 5.19 -9.39 -2.48
CA GLY A 55 5.12 -10.56 -1.62
C GLY A 55 5.99 -11.71 -2.10
N ARG A 56 6.51 -12.53 -1.18
CA ARG A 56 7.19 -13.78 -1.54
C ARG A 56 6.22 -14.76 -2.20
N ALA A 57 6.72 -15.59 -3.12
CA ALA A 57 5.86 -16.43 -3.97
C ALA A 57 5.00 -17.46 -3.21
N SER A 58 5.45 -17.94 -2.04
CA SER A 58 4.77 -19.01 -1.31
C SER A 58 3.41 -18.63 -0.74
N ASP A 59 3.28 -17.39 -0.25
CA ASP A 59 2.12 -16.94 0.53
C ASP A 59 1.84 -15.44 0.38
N GLN A 60 2.54 -14.79 -0.55
CA GLN A 60 2.42 -13.38 -0.88
C GLN A 60 2.81 -12.45 0.28
N GLN A 61 3.44 -12.93 1.35
CA GLN A 61 3.86 -12.09 2.47
C GLN A 61 4.90 -11.06 2.01
N VAL A 62 4.67 -9.78 2.33
CA VAL A 62 5.68 -8.72 2.19
C VAL A 62 6.76 -8.94 3.24
N THR A 63 8.00 -9.09 2.78
CA THR A 63 9.16 -9.38 3.65
C THR A 63 10.21 -8.26 3.67
N THR A 64 9.95 -7.14 3.00
CA THR A 64 10.88 -6.00 2.95
C THR A 64 10.21 -4.67 3.27
N GLY A 65 11.01 -3.70 3.71
CA GLY A 65 10.58 -2.35 4.08
C GLY A 65 9.83 -2.23 5.40
N ALA A 66 9.44 -0.99 5.74
CA ALA A 66 8.87 -0.65 7.05
C ALA A 66 7.57 -1.42 7.40
N PHE A 67 6.86 -1.91 6.40
CA PHE A 67 5.56 -2.58 6.55
C PHE A 67 5.66 -4.12 6.55
N ALA A 68 6.86 -4.68 6.58
CA ALA A 68 7.06 -6.12 6.72
C ALA A 68 6.78 -6.56 8.17
N HIS A 69 5.91 -7.56 8.34
CA HIS A 69 5.54 -8.09 9.66
C HIS A 69 6.74 -8.54 10.50
N ALA A 70 7.81 -9.01 9.85
CA ALA A 70 9.03 -9.45 10.54
C ALA A 70 9.74 -8.33 11.32
N HIS A 71 9.48 -7.06 10.98
CA HIS A 71 10.05 -5.91 11.70
C HIS A 71 9.27 -5.55 12.97
N GLY A 72 8.10 -6.16 13.21
CA GLY A 72 7.32 -5.97 14.44
C GLY A 72 6.44 -4.72 14.49
N ASP A 73 6.59 -3.79 13.54
CA ASP A 73 5.88 -2.51 13.53
C ASP A 73 4.58 -2.51 12.69
N TRP A 74 4.24 -3.62 12.03
CA TRP A 74 3.09 -3.69 11.11
C TRP A 74 2.33 -5.02 11.16
N THR A 75 1.53 -5.20 12.21
CA THR A 75 0.60 -6.33 12.37
C THR A 75 -0.78 -5.97 11.83
N LEU A 76 -1.32 -6.79 10.92
CA LEU A 76 -2.70 -6.64 10.46
C LEU A 76 -3.67 -7.12 11.54
N THR A 77 -4.50 -6.22 12.05
CA THR A 77 -5.53 -6.51 13.05
C THR A 77 -6.92 -6.62 12.44
N GLU A 78 -7.15 -5.95 11.30
CA GLU A 78 -8.42 -5.96 10.57
C GLU A 78 -8.19 -6.62 9.20
N SER A 79 -8.68 -7.84 9.02
CA SER A 79 -8.50 -8.62 7.80
C SER A 79 -9.64 -9.61 7.60
N THR A 80 -9.91 -9.96 6.33
CA THR A 80 -10.87 -11.02 5.97
C THR A 80 -10.27 -12.43 6.05
N ASP A 81 -8.96 -12.54 6.22
CA ASP A 81 -8.30 -13.79 6.59
C ASP A 81 -7.39 -13.58 7.80
N ASP A 82 -7.30 -14.59 8.66
CA ASP A 82 -6.64 -14.53 9.97
C ASP A 82 -5.11 -14.40 9.92
N ARG A 83 -4.54 -14.01 8.76
CA ARG A 83 -3.10 -13.83 8.62
C ARG A 83 -2.67 -12.46 9.13
N PRO A 84 -1.68 -12.38 10.03
CA PRO A 84 -1.31 -11.13 10.69
C PRO A 84 -0.39 -10.23 9.85
N TYR A 85 -0.12 -10.57 8.59
CA TYR A 85 0.92 -9.92 7.78
C TYR A 85 0.41 -9.35 6.46
N LEU A 86 1.00 -8.23 6.04
CA LEU A 86 0.74 -7.61 4.75
C LEU A 86 1.09 -8.55 3.59
N ARG A 87 0.23 -8.59 2.56
CA ARG A 87 0.43 -9.38 1.35
C ARG A 87 0.33 -8.56 0.08
N ARG A 88 1.14 -8.91 -0.93
CA ARG A 88 1.13 -8.28 -2.27
C ARG A 88 1.45 -9.31 -3.35
N ALA A 89 0.84 -9.13 -4.52
CA ALA A 89 1.12 -9.93 -5.72
C ALA A 89 1.03 -9.05 -6.97
N PHE A 90 2.12 -8.34 -7.30
CA PHE A 90 2.16 -7.45 -8.46
C PHE A 90 1.95 -8.20 -9.78
N GLY A 91 1.19 -7.58 -10.68
CA GLY A 91 1.02 -8.03 -12.07
C GLY A 91 0.23 -9.31 -12.27
N ARG A 92 -0.35 -9.92 -11.21
CA ARG A 92 -1.13 -11.18 -11.24
C ARG A 92 -0.67 -12.16 -12.34
N PRO A 93 0.45 -12.88 -12.15
CA PRO A 93 0.94 -13.84 -13.15
C PRO A 93 -0.05 -14.97 -13.48
N GLN A 94 -1.01 -15.23 -12.59
CA GLN A 94 -1.99 -16.32 -12.71
C GLN A 94 -3.24 -15.94 -13.55
N ASP A 95 -3.43 -14.65 -13.87
CA ASP A 95 -4.57 -14.18 -14.66
C ASP A 95 -4.15 -12.91 -15.42
N PRO A 96 -3.40 -13.05 -16.53
CA PRO A 96 -3.00 -11.93 -17.36
C PRO A 96 -4.24 -11.27 -17.97
N MET A 97 -4.43 -9.97 -17.73
CA MET A 97 -5.44 -9.20 -18.46
C MET A 97 -4.90 -8.96 -19.87
N ASP A 98 -5.46 -9.65 -20.87
CA ASP A 98 -5.27 -9.28 -22.27
C ASP A 98 -5.89 -7.89 -22.49
N LEU A 99 -5.07 -6.93 -22.89
CA LEU A 99 -5.46 -5.57 -23.26
C LEU A 99 -5.67 -5.46 -24.77
#